data_AF-A0A1B6L5N3-F1
#
_entry.id   AF-A0A1B6L5N3-F1
#
_cell.length_a   1.000
_cell.length_b   1.000
_cell.length_c   1.000
_cell.angle_alpha   90.00
_cell.angle_beta   90.00
_cell.angle_gamma   90.00
#
_symmetry.space_group_name_H-M   'P 1'
#
loop_
_entity.id
_entity.type
_entity.pdbx_description
1 polymer ?
#
loop_
_entity_poly.entity_id
_entity_poly.type
_entity_poly.pdbx_seq_one_letter_code
_entity_poly.pdbx_strand_id
1 'polypeptide(L)'
;YVIALPRSTDTEQMDNICYTYFDYNNGSFVHIMSITYQNRSNEFFTYMKADIAGRKGVAEATSLTDSQCVYNDYTLKPICKESVFILYRCFMKGTCENIDIGPTIGVDVRVVLAVNPYARKQCIQEIEVTLRDESTFAGGDYVILPQRQRPQCVTSYKGRYGLGYFRAIGVRGEN
;
A
#
# COMPACT_ATOMS: atom_id res chain seq x y z
N TYR A 1 1.17 6.91 3.30
CA TYR A 1 0.04 6.33 4.05
C TYR A 1 -1.04 5.93 3.07
N VAL A 2 -1.72 4.81 3.28
CA VAL A 2 -2.93 4.49 2.50
C VAL A 2 -4.11 5.17 3.16
N ILE A 3 -4.90 5.88 2.37
CA ILE A 3 -6.08 6.62 2.83
C ILE A 3 -7.37 6.14 2.17
N ALA A 4 -7.28 5.38 1.07
CA ALA A 4 -8.41 4.64 0.54
C ALA A 4 -7.95 3.36 -0.17
N LEU A 5 -8.75 2.30 -0.06
CA LEU A 5 -8.53 1.00 -0.70
C LEU A 5 -9.88 0.29 -0.85
N PRO A 6 -10.00 -0.73 -1.72
CA PRO A 6 -11.28 -1.39 -1.98
C PRO A 6 -11.85 -1.99 -0.70
N ARG A 7 -13.17 -1.91 -0.53
CA ARG A 7 -13.84 -2.50 0.63
C ARG A 7 -13.86 -4.02 0.53
N SER A 8 -13.53 -4.67 1.64
CA SER A 8 -13.62 -6.10 1.89
C SER A 8 -13.80 -6.33 3.39
N THR A 9 -14.19 -7.55 3.79
CA THR A 9 -14.33 -7.87 5.23
C THR A 9 -13.03 -7.66 6.01
N ASP A 10 -11.87 -7.84 5.38
CA ASP A 10 -10.57 -7.64 6.01
C ASP A 10 -10.19 -6.15 6.11
N THR A 11 -10.33 -5.42 5.01
CA THR A 11 -9.98 -3.99 4.95
C THR A 11 -10.88 -3.12 5.85
N GLU A 12 -12.11 -3.55 6.14
CA GLU A 12 -12.99 -2.90 7.12
C GLU A 12 -12.50 -3.03 8.57
N GLN A 13 -11.70 -4.05 8.88
CA GLN A 13 -11.09 -4.23 10.20
C GLN A 13 -9.76 -3.48 10.33
N MET A 14 -9.23 -2.93 9.24
CA MET A 14 -8.00 -2.14 9.26
C MET A 14 -8.28 -0.74 9.81
N ASP A 15 -7.40 -0.29 10.69
CA ASP A 15 -7.45 1.05 11.25
C ASP A 15 -6.54 2.01 10.47
N ASN A 16 -5.34 1.57 10.11
CA ASN A 16 -4.40 2.35 9.31
C ASN A 16 -3.41 1.46 8.57
N ILE A 17 -2.89 1.97 7.46
CA ILE A 17 -1.86 1.31 6.66
C ILE A 17 -0.80 2.32 6.27
N CYS A 18 0.46 1.95 6.38
CA CYS A 18 1.56 2.74 5.84
C CYS A 18 2.53 1.93 5.02
N TYR A 19 2.94 2.56 3.93
CA TYR A 19 3.98 2.07 3.04
C TYR A 19 5.27 2.80 3.38
N THR A 20 6.32 2.03 3.61
CA THR A 20 7.68 2.55 3.80
C THR A 20 8.60 1.92 2.78
N TYR A 21 9.48 2.74 2.20
CA TYR A 21 10.43 2.33 1.18
C TYR A 21 11.84 2.52 1.71
N PHE A 22 12.67 1.48 1.61
CA PHE A 22 14.07 1.49 1.99
C PHE A 22 14.93 1.20 0.76
N ASP A 23 15.92 2.04 0.48
CA ASP A 23 16.84 1.80 -0.62
C ASP A 23 17.58 0.47 -0.42
N TYR A 24 17.58 -0.38 -1.45
CA TYR A 24 18.23 -1.68 -1.37
C TYR A 24 19.40 -1.81 -2.34
N ASN A 25 19.23 -1.44 -3.63
CA ASN A 25 20.31 -1.35 -4.65
C ASN A 25 19.81 -0.76 -5.97
N ASN A 26 20.59 0.12 -6.62
CA ASN A 26 20.45 0.54 -8.04
C ASN A 26 19.00 0.76 -8.54
N GLY A 27 18.19 1.52 -7.80
CA GLY A 27 16.82 1.86 -8.18
C GLY A 27 15.74 0.87 -7.71
N SER A 28 16.13 -0.19 -6.99
CA SER A 28 15.21 -1.08 -6.28
C SER A 28 15.09 -0.71 -4.80
N PHE A 29 13.88 -0.84 -4.28
CA PHE A 29 13.48 -0.50 -2.92
C PHE A 29 12.90 -1.73 -2.23
N VAL A 30 13.23 -1.91 -0.95
CA VAL A 30 12.43 -2.75 -0.06
C VAL A 30 11.19 -1.95 0.34
N HIS A 31 10.04 -2.41 -0.12
CA HIS A 31 8.73 -1.85 0.19
C HIS A 31 8.09 -2.66 1.32
N ILE A 32 7.78 -1.99 2.43
CA ILE A 32 7.11 -2.60 3.57
C ILE A 32 5.75 -1.95 3.75
N MET A 33 4.71 -2.77 3.67
CA MET A 33 3.34 -2.41 4.03
C MET A 33 3.14 -2.77 5.50
N SER A 34 2.84 -1.81 6.36
CA SER A 34 2.49 -2.02 7.77
C SER A 34 1.01 -1.76 7.95
N ILE A 35 0.30 -2.71 8.54
CA ILE A 35 -1.15 -2.66 8.77
C ILE A 35 -1.38 -2.73 10.27
N THR A 36 -2.16 -1.78 10.79
CA THR A 36 -2.70 -1.85 12.15
C THR A 36 -4.20 -2.09 12.06
N TYR A 37 -4.67 -3.12 12.76
CA TYR A 37 -6.08 -3.46 12.84
C TYR A 37 -6.75 -2.74 14.01
N GLN A 38 -8.08 -2.61 13.96
CA GLN A 38 -8.87 -1.96 15.00
C GLN A 38 -8.73 -2.63 16.38
N ASN A 39 -8.49 -3.94 16.39
CA ASN A 39 -8.21 -4.74 17.60
C ASN A 39 -6.77 -4.54 18.15
N ARG A 40 -5.96 -3.67 17.53
CA ARG A 40 -4.55 -3.37 17.85
C ARG A 40 -3.54 -4.44 17.48
N SER A 41 -3.93 -5.50 16.76
CA SER A 41 -2.94 -6.37 16.10
C SER A 41 -2.26 -5.60 14.97
N ASN A 42 -1.06 -6.04 14.62
CA ASN A 42 -0.29 -5.45 13.54
C ASN A 42 0.28 -6.55 12.66
N GLU A 43 0.28 -6.29 11.37
CA GLU A 43 0.89 -7.15 10.37
C GLU A 43 1.78 -6.32 9.46
N PHE A 44 2.74 -6.98 8.81
CA PHE A 44 3.52 -6.34 7.78
C PHE A 44 3.86 -7.30 6.65
N PHE A 45 3.89 -6.76 5.45
CA PHE A 45 4.24 -7.48 4.23
C PHE A 45 5.42 -6.80 3.57
N THR A 46 6.38 -7.61 3.11
CA THR A 46 7.63 -7.11 2.53
C THR A 46 7.75 -7.49 1.08
N TYR A 47 8.02 -6.49 0.25
CA TYR A 47 8.16 -6.61 -1.19
C TYR A 47 9.49 -6.01 -1.63
N MET A 48 10.07 -6.58 -2.69
CA MET A 48 11.03 -5.85 -3.51
C MET A 48 10.23 -5.07 -4.55
N LYS A 49 10.47 -3.76 -4.68
CA LYS A 49 9.78 -2.89 -5.63
C LYS A 49 10.80 -2.14 -6.49
N ALA A 50 10.57 -2.06 -7.79
CA ALA A 50 11.43 -1.34 -8.72
C ALA A 50 10.63 -0.75 -9.88
N ASP A 51 11.06 0.40 -10.39
CA ASP A 51 10.48 0.99 -11.59
C ASP A 51 10.76 0.12 -12.81
N ILE A 52 9.77 -0.04 -13.69
CA ILE A 52 9.95 -0.79 -14.94
C ILE A 52 10.61 0.13 -15.97
N ALA A 53 11.80 -0.27 -16.43
CA ALA A 53 12.55 0.47 -17.44
C ALA A 53 11.70 0.74 -18.69
N GLY A 54 11.70 2.00 -19.16
CA GLY A 54 10.92 2.43 -20.32
C GLY A 54 9.41 2.63 -20.07
N ARG A 55 8.90 2.39 -18.86
CA ARG A 55 7.48 2.58 -18.51
C ARG A 55 7.33 3.56 -17.36
N LYS A 56 7.28 4.86 -17.68
CA LYS A 56 7.18 5.94 -16.69
C LYS A 56 5.93 5.75 -15.80
N GLY A 57 6.14 5.81 -14.48
CA GLY A 57 5.07 5.72 -13.49
C GLY A 57 4.57 4.30 -13.22
N VAL A 58 5.21 3.27 -13.79
CA VAL A 58 4.91 1.85 -13.51
C VAL A 58 6.05 1.26 -12.69
N ALA A 59 5.70 0.63 -11.57
CA ALA A 59 6.64 -0.10 -10.72
C ALA A 59 6.14 -1.51 -10.45
N GLU A 60 7.00 -2.50 -10.63
CA GLU A 60 6.74 -3.89 -10.26
C GLU A 60 7.09 -4.10 -8.78
N ALA A 61 6.28 -4.91 -8.10
CA ALA A 61 6.55 -5.39 -6.76
C ALA A 61 6.43 -6.91 -6.69
N THR A 62 7.45 -7.55 -6.12
CA THR A 62 7.50 -8.99 -5.88
C THR A 62 7.58 -9.25 -4.38
N SER A 63 6.71 -10.10 -3.84
CA SER A 63 6.76 -10.45 -2.42
C SER A 63 8.04 -11.21 -2.08
N LEU A 64 8.65 -10.88 -0.94
CA LEU A 64 9.84 -11.58 -0.45
C LEU A 64 9.50 -12.90 0.26
N THR A 65 8.23 -13.11 0.62
CA THR A 65 7.76 -14.32 1.33
C THR A 65 6.92 -15.24 0.45
N ASP A 66 6.35 -14.72 -0.63
CA ASP A 66 5.61 -15.48 -1.64
C ASP A 66 6.05 -15.08 -3.05
N SER A 67 6.93 -15.87 -3.64
CA SER A 67 7.44 -15.63 -5.01
C SER A 67 6.38 -15.66 -6.11
N GLN A 68 5.17 -16.16 -5.82
CA GLN A 68 4.07 -16.15 -6.80
C GLN A 68 3.27 -14.86 -6.73
N CYS A 69 3.37 -14.07 -5.67
CA CYS A 69 2.68 -12.78 -5.56
C CYS A 69 3.51 -11.66 -6.20
N VAL A 70 3.12 -11.29 -7.41
CA VAL A 70 3.71 -10.21 -8.19
C VAL A 70 2.61 -9.26 -8.66
N TYR A 71 2.80 -7.96 -8.45
CA TYR A 71 1.89 -6.93 -8.95
C TYR A 71 2.62 -5.72 -9.50
N ASN A 72 1.96 -5.00 -10.41
CA ASN A 72 2.41 -3.73 -10.96
C ASN A 72 1.53 -2.60 -10.42
N ASP A 73 2.16 -1.56 -9.86
CA ASP A 73 1.46 -0.31 -9.55
C ASP A 73 1.71 0.69 -10.68
N TYR A 74 0.64 1.23 -11.25
CA TYR A 74 0.66 2.38 -12.12
C TYR A 74 0.19 3.63 -11.35
N THR A 75 1.06 4.62 -11.23
CA THR A 75 0.75 5.86 -10.52
C THR A 75 -0.02 6.81 -11.44
N LEU A 76 -1.27 7.09 -11.09
CA LEU A 76 -2.10 8.08 -11.79
C LEU A 76 -1.69 9.51 -11.43
N LYS A 77 -2.26 10.47 -12.15
CA LYS A 77 -2.03 11.90 -11.88
C LYS A 77 -2.39 12.21 -10.42
N PRO A 78 -1.51 12.89 -9.68
CA PRO A 78 -1.79 13.17 -8.29
C PRO A 78 -2.89 14.22 -8.14
N ILE A 79 -3.63 14.14 -7.04
CA ILE A 79 -4.75 15.00 -6.69
C ILE A 79 -4.44 15.76 -5.39
N CYS A 80 -5.35 16.65 -4.97
CA CYS A 80 -5.18 17.43 -3.73
C CYS A 80 -3.85 18.21 -3.66
N LYS A 81 -3.53 18.98 -4.70
CA LYS A 81 -2.25 19.73 -4.81
C LYS A 81 -1.02 18.83 -4.65
N GLU A 82 -1.00 17.72 -5.38
CA GLU A 82 0.15 16.79 -5.46
C GLU A 82 0.49 16.07 -4.14
N SER A 83 -0.43 16.07 -3.18
CA SER A 83 -0.22 15.41 -1.87
C SER A 83 -0.82 14.01 -1.78
N VAL A 84 -1.64 13.64 -2.78
CA VAL A 84 -2.33 12.36 -2.88
C VAL A 84 -2.09 11.71 -4.23
N PHE A 85 -1.72 10.43 -4.21
CA PHE A 85 -1.36 9.63 -5.36
C PHE A 85 -2.31 8.44 -5.44
N ILE A 86 -2.90 8.20 -6.60
CA ILE A 86 -3.74 7.03 -6.83
C ILE A 86 -2.90 6.00 -7.55
N LEU A 87 -2.76 4.82 -6.96
CA LEU A 87 -2.11 3.67 -7.57
C LEU A 87 -3.18 2.75 -8.16
N TYR A 88 -3.01 2.40 -9.43
CA TYR A 88 -3.72 1.29 -10.05
C TYR A 88 -2.84 0.05 -9.95
N ARG A 89 -3.26 -0.92 -9.13
CA ARG A 89 -2.53 -2.16 -8.88
C ARG A 89 -3.09 -3.29 -9.72
N CYS A 90 -2.26 -3.85 -10.58
CA CYS A 90 -2.56 -5.01 -11.41
C CYS A 90 -1.79 -6.23 -10.94
N PHE A 91 -2.49 -7.32 -10.64
CA PHE A 91 -1.88 -8.57 -10.17
C PHE A 91 -1.41 -9.41 -11.36
N MET A 92 -0.11 -9.59 -11.47
CA MET A 92 0.53 -10.24 -12.62
C MET A 92 0.61 -11.75 -12.46
N LYS A 93 0.71 -12.23 -11.21
CA LYS A 93 0.92 -13.65 -10.89
C LYS A 93 0.35 -13.98 -9.51
N GLY A 94 -0.14 -15.22 -9.39
CA GLY A 94 -0.54 -15.83 -8.12
C GLY A 94 -1.80 -15.24 -7.49
N THR A 95 -2.19 -15.81 -6.36
CA THR A 95 -3.15 -15.21 -5.43
C THR A 95 -2.35 -14.51 -4.34
N CYS A 96 -2.24 -13.18 -4.43
CA CYS A 96 -1.61 -12.39 -3.37
C CYS A 96 -2.52 -12.40 -2.13
N GLU A 97 -2.35 -13.40 -1.26
CA GLU A 97 -3.15 -13.56 -0.03
C GLU A 97 -2.70 -12.61 1.08
N ASN A 98 -1.39 -12.40 1.18
CA ASN A 98 -0.74 -11.61 2.23
C ASN A 98 -0.41 -10.20 1.74
N ILE A 99 -1.43 -9.36 1.58
CA ILE A 99 -1.33 -7.99 1.06
C ILE A 99 -2.33 -7.06 1.76
N ASP A 100 -2.14 -5.75 1.65
CA ASP A 100 -2.91 -4.71 2.32
C ASP A 100 -4.37 -4.55 1.88
N ILE A 101 -4.83 -5.34 0.92
CA ILE A 101 -6.21 -5.40 0.45
C ILE A 101 -6.86 -6.78 0.70
N GLY A 102 -6.13 -7.69 1.34
CA GLY A 102 -6.51 -9.10 1.50
C GLY A 102 -6.48 -9.89 0.17
N PRO A 103 -6.88 -11.17 0.20
CA PRO A 103 -6.88 -12.05 -0.97
C PRO A 103 -7.74 -11.48 -2.10
N THR A 104 -7.10 -11.05 -3.19
CA THR A 104 -7.77 -10.48 -4.35
C THR A 104 -7.43 -11.30 -5.58
N ILE A 105 -8.36 -12.12 -6.05
CA ILE A 105 -8.15 -13.03 -7.18
C ILE A 105 -8.61 -12.36 -8.47
N GLY A 106 -7.66 -11.99 -9.33
CA GLY A 106 -7.96 -11.58 -10.72
C GLY A 106 -8.71 -10.26 -10.87
N VAL A 107 -8.62 -9.36 -9.87
CA VAL A 107 -9.25 -8.04 -9.92
C VAL A 107 -8.17 -6.98 -9.70
N ASP A 108 -8.05 -6.07 -10.66
CA ASP A 108 -7.20 -4.89 -10.52
C ASP A 108 -7.85 -3.90 -9.57
N VAL A 109 -7.06 -3.26 -8.72
CA VAL A 109 -7.58 -2.40 -7.65
C VAL A 109 -6.97 -1.01 -7.64
N ARG A 110 -7.65 -0.07 -6.97
CA ARG A 110 -7.10 1.26 -6.71
C ARG A 110 -6.75 1.41 -5.24
N VAL A 111 -5.52 1.86 -4.99
CA VAL A 111 -5.03 2.20 -3.65
C VAL A 111 -4.65 3.68 -3.66
N VAL A 112 -5.18 4.45 -2.72
CA VAL A 112 -4.93 5.89 -2.62
C VAL A 112 -3.92 6.13 -1.52
N LEU A 113 -2.79 6.72 -1.91
CA LEU A 113 -1.71 7.08 -1.01
C LEU A 113 -1.70 8.58 -0.74
N ALA A 114 -1.31 8.96 0.48
CA ALA A 114 -1.03 10.32 0.85
C ALA A 114 0.28 10.43 1.63
N VAL A 115 0.92 11.60 1.54
CA VAL A 115 2.14 11.93 2.30
C VAL A 115 1.85 11.98 3.80
N ASN A 116 0.64 12.42 4.18
CA ASN A 116 0.19 12.49 5.56
C ASN A 116 -0.89 11.44 5.81
N PRO A 117 -1.00 10.92 7.05
CA PRO A 117 -2.04 9.94 7.37
C PRO A 117 -3.43 10.57 7.34
N TYR A 118 -3.55 11.87 7.61
CA TYR A 118 -4.84 12.56 7.58
C TYR A 118 -4.93 13.47 6.36
N ALA A 119 -5.92 13.20 5.50
CA ALA A 119 -6.28 14.10 4.41
C ALA A 119 -7.33 15.13 4.90
N ARG A 120 -7.25 16.35 4.36
CA ARG A 120 -8.24 17.40 4.64
C ARG A 120 -9.60 17.00 4.07
N LYS A 121 -10.70 17.45 4.67
CA LYS A 121 -12.07 17.14 4.22
C LYS A 121 -12.31 17.38 2.72
N GLN A 122 -11.82 18.50 2.18
CA GLN A 122 -11.91 18.81 0.75
C GLN A 122 -11.17 17.77 -0.12
N CYS A 123 -10.02 17.30 0.34
CA CYS A 123 -9.25 16.28 -0.35
C CYS A 123 -9.94 14.91 -0.29
N ILE A 124 -10.55 14.54 0.84
CA ILE A 124 -11.40 13.34 0.94
C ILE A 124 -12.54 13.39 -0.08
N GLN A 125 -13.22 14.54 -0.23
CA GLN A 125 -14.27 14.70 -1.24
C GLN A 125 -13.73 14.54 -2.67
N GLU A 126 -12.56 15.12 -2.97
CA GLU A 126 -11.90 14.97 -4.27
C GLU A 126 -11.53 13.50 -4.56
N ILE A 127 -11.05 12.77 -3.55
CA ILE A 127 -10.77 11.32 -3.63
C ILE A 127 -12.07 10.56 -3.92
N GLU A 128 -13.12 10.79 -3.15
CA GLU A 128 -14.41 10.11 -3.33
C GLU A 128 -14.98 10.34 -4.74
N VAL A 129 -14.92 11.57 -5.24
CA VAL A 129 -15.35 11.90 -6.62
C VAL A 129 -14.50 11.17 -7.65
N THR A 130 -13.17 11.16 -7.49
CA THR A 130 -12.25 10.51 -8.42
C THR A 130 -12.44 8.98 -8.43
N LEU A 131 -12.74 8.39 -7.27
CA LEU A 131 -12.95 6.96 -7.14
C LEU A 131 -14.34 6.50 -7.64
N ARG A 132 -15.36 7.38 -7.60
CA ARG A 132 -16.72 7.14 -8.09
C ARG A 132 -16.86 7.20 -9.62
N ASP A 133 -15.83 7.58 -10.37
CA ASP A 133 -15.86 7.45 -11.83
C ASP A 133 -15.75 5.96 -12.22
N GLU A 134 -16.92 5.32 -12.26
CA GLU A 134 -17.17 3.89 -12.48
C GLU A 134 -16.96 3.44 -13.93
N SER A 135 -16.72 4.38 -14.86
CA SER A 135 -16.77 4.09 -16.30
C SER A 135 -15.69 3.13 -16.80
N THR A 136 -14.66 2.82 -15.99
CA THR A 136 -13.51 2.03 -16.46
C THR A 136 -13.13 0.83 -15.57
N PHE A 137 -13.52 0.77 -14.29
CA PHE A 137 -13.07 -0.31 -13.38
C PHE A 137 -14.10 -0.64 -12.29
N ALA A 138 -14.27 -1.93 -11.98
CA ALA A 138 -15.12 -2.39 -10.88
C ALA A 138 -14.57 -1.91 -9.52
N GLY A 139 -15.47 -1.57 -8.60
CA GLY A 139 -15.10 -1.11 -7.25
C GLY A 139 -15.33 0.38 -7.07
N GLY A 140 -16.60 0.81 -7.06
CA GLY A 140 -17.02 2.11 -6.51
C GLY A 140 -17.06 2.12 -4.97
N ASP A 141 -16.69 1.01 -4.32
CA ASP A 141 -16.77 0.82 -2.89
C ASP A 141 -15.38 0.73 -2.24
N TYR A 142 -15.09 1.71 -1.38
CA TYR A 142 -13.81 1.89 -0.73
C TYR A 142 -13.99 2.11 0.77
N VAL A 143 -13.02 1.66 1.54
CA VAL A 143 -12.83 2.12 2.92
C VAL A 143 -11.90 3.32 2.92
N ILE A 144 -12.22 4.34 3.73
CA ILE A 144 -11.35 5.49 3.97
C ILE A 144 -10.59 5.27 5.28
N LEU A 145 -9.29 5.50 5.26
CA LEU A 145 -8.37 5.35 6.39
C LEU A 145 -7.68 6.70 6.70
N PRO A 146 -7.10 6.88 7.91
CA PRO A 146 -7.20 6.02 9.08
C PRO A 146 -8.51 6.25 9.83
N GLN A 147 -8.96 5.24 10.58
CA GLN A 147 -10.22 5.34 11.31
C GLN A 147 -10.06 5.92 12.71
N ARG A 148 -9.05 5.51 13.51
CA ARG A 148 -8.92 5.94 14.92
C ARG A 148 -7.49 6.04 15.47
N GLN A 149 -6.58 5.12 15.17
CA GLN A 149 -5.29 5.03 15.86
C GLN A 149 -4.16 5.77 15.14
N ARG A 150 -3.06 6.02 15.87
CA ARG A 150 -1.83 6.52 15.28
C ARG A 150 -1.20 5.43 14.40
N PRO A 151 -0.74 5.77 13.19
CA PRO A 151 -0.08 4.80 12.32
C PRO A 151 1.17 4.16 12.95
N GLN A 152 1.29 2.84 12.86
CA GLN A 152 2.47 2.11 13.31
C GLN A 152 3.29 1.64 12.12
N CYS A 153 4.19 2.52 11.66
CA CYS A 153 4.99 2.26 10.48
C CYS A 153 6.33 1.63 10.84
N VAL A 154 6.77 0.69 10.01
CA VAL A 154 8.16 0.25 10.03
C VAL A 154 9.03 1.42 9.61
N THR A 155 9.87 1.90 10.52
CA THR A 155 10.75 3.06 10.32
C THR A 155 12.21 2.66 10.09
N SER A 156 12.55 1.39 10.29
CA SER A 156 13.89 0.88 10.04
C SER A 156 13.87 -0.54 9.49
N TYR A 157 14.81 -0.81 8.58
CA TYR A 157 15.01 -2.11 7.96
C TYR A 157 16.49 -2.49 8.06
N LYS A 158 16.78 -3.64 8.67
CA LYS A 158 18.15 -4.17 8.79
C LYS A 158 18.25 -5.47 8.00
N GLY A 159 18.82 -5.39 6.79
CA GLY A 159 18.93 -6.50 5.84
C GLY A 159 20.02 -7.54 6.13
N ARG A 160 20.43 -7.77 7.39
CA ARG A 160 21.42 -8.80 7.74
C ARG A 160 21.11 -9.48 9.05
N TYR A 161 20.60 -10.72 9.00
CA TYR A 161 20.98 -11.86 9.85
C TYR A 161 20.43 -13.16 9.23
N GLY A 162 21.33 -13.99 8.68
CA GLY A 162 21.10 -15.42 8.45
C GLY A 162 20.12 -15.79 7.34
N LEU A 163 20.30 -16.98 6.78
CA LEU A 163 19.38 -17.63 5.85
C LEU A 163 17.92 -17.47 6.33
N GLY A 164 17.11 -16.73 5.58
CA GLY A 164 15.65 -16.84 5.63
C GLY A 164 14.84 -15.80 6.41
N TYR A 165 15.40 -14.76 7.05
CA TYR A 165 14.57 -13.80 7.81
C TYR A 165 14.95 -12.33 7.59
N PHE A 166 14.14 -11.63 6.77
CA PHE A 166 14.13 -10.17 6.70
C PHE A 166 13.30 -9.61 7.87
N ARG A 167 13.92 -8.87 8.80
CA ARG A 167 13.22 -8.29 9.95
C ARG A 167 13.01 -6.79 9.77
N ALA A 168 11.77 -6.42 9.47
CA ALA A 168 11.25 -5.07 9.60
C ALA A 168 11.09 -4.73 11.10
N ILE A 169 11.58 -3.57 11.56
CA ILE A 169 11.39 -3.11 12.94
C ILE A 169 10.57 -1.82 12.92
N GLY A 170 9.34 -1.89 13.41
CA GLY A 170 8.56 -0.73 13.80
C GLY A 170 9.15 -0.12 15.07
N VAL A 171 9.88 0.99 14.94
CA VAL A 171 10.31 1.76 16.10
C VAL A 171 9.21 2.78 16.38
N ARG A 172 8.58 2.69 17.57
CA ARG A 172 7.78 3.81 18.09
C ARG A 172 8.72 5.00 18.20
N GLY A 173 8.49 6.04 17.39
CA GLY A 173 9.13 7.34 17.63
C GLY A 173 8.68 7.83 19.00
N GLU A 174 9.59 7.82 19.97
CA GLU A 174 9.42 8.58 21.20
C GLU A 174 9.86 10.02 20.90
N ASN A 175 8.86 10.92 20.93
CA ASN A 175 8.88 12.38 21.05
C ASN A 175 9.88 13.18 20.20
#